data_AF-A0A0S7X3D7-F1
#
_entry.id   AF-A0A0S7X3D7-F1
#
_cell.length_a   1.000
_cell.length_b   1.000
_cell.length_c   1.000
_cell.angle_alpha   90.00
_cell.angle_beta   90.00
_cell.angle_gamma   90.00
#
_symmetry.space_group_name_H-M   'P 1'
#
loop_
_entity.id
_entity.type
_entity.pdbx_description
1 polymer ?
#
loop_
_entity_poly.entity_id
_entity_poly.type
_entity_poly.pdbx_seq_one_letter_code
_entity_poly.pdbx_strand_id
1 'polypeptide(L)' 'MKGYEEKILEKLDKILKVLSLQVAADKSMTERARLLKVAGLDNATIASVLNTSIKSISVLTSGVKRKIKN' A
#
# COMPACT_ATOMS: atom_id res chain seq x y z
N MET A 1 -10.97 11.14 -25.00
CA MET A 1 -11.36 10.71 -23.63
C MET A 1 -10.28 9.90 -22.89
N LYS A 2 -9.37 9.16 -23.56
CA LYS A 2 -8.31 8.35 -22.92
C LYS A 2 -7.37 9.07 -21.93
N GLY A 3 -7.04 10.35 -22.15
CA GLY A 3 -6.07 11.06 -21.30
C GLY A 3 -6.63 11.56 -19.95
N TYR A 4 -7.94 11.54 -19.74
CA TYR A 4 -8.54 11.95 -18.46
C TYR A 4 -8.60 10.79 -17.46
N GLU A 5 -8.83 9.57 -17.94
CA GLU A 5 -8.82 8.36 -17.10
C GLU A 5 -7.46 8.16 -16.44
N GLU A 6 -6.37 8.29 -17.21
CA GLU A 6 -5.01 8.15 -16.70
C GLU A 6 -4.70 9.21 -15.62
N LYS A 7 -5.10 10.47 -15.85
CA LYS A 7 -4.96 11.55 -14.86
C LYS A 7 -5.79 11.32 -13.60
N ILE A 8 -6.97 10.70 -13.73
CA ILE A 8 -7.81 10.33 -12.58
C ILE A 8 -7.13 9.22 -11.79
N LEU A 9 -6.62 8.18 -12.46
CA LEU A 9 -5.90 7.08 -11.82
C LEU A 9 -4.65 7.55 -11.08
N GLU A 10 -3.86 8.45 -11.67
CA GLU A 10 -2.71 9.06 -10.99
C GLU A 10 -3.09 9.84 -9.73
N LYS A 11 -4.21 10.59 -9.78
CA LYS A 11 -4.69 11.34 -8.61
C LYS A 11 -5.21 10.41 -7.52
N LEU A 12 -5.91 9.34 -7.90
CA LEU A 12 -6.39 8.31 -6.96
C LEU A 12 -5.23 7.58 -6.30
N ASP A 13 -4.17 7.25 -7.03
CA ASP A 13 -2.94 6.64 -6.47
C ASP A 13 -2.28 7.56 -5.42
N LYS A 14 -2.19 8.87 -5.71
CA LYS A 14 -1.68 9.86 -4.75
C LYS A 14 -2.54 9.94 -3.48
N ILE A 15 -3.86 9.91 -3.62
CA ILE A 15 -4.79 9.91 -2.47
C ILE A 15 -4.60 8.64 -1.63
N LEU A 16 -4.50 7.48 -2.29
CA LEU A 16 -4.24 6.20 -1.62
C LEU A 16 -2.93 6.23 -0.82
N LYS A 17 -1.86 6.79 -1.38
CA LYS A 17 -0.59 7.00 -0.69
C LYS A 17 -0.74 7.88 0.55
N VAL A 18 -1.43 9.02 0.45
CA VAL A 18 -1.65 9.93 1.59
C VAL A 18 -2.47 9.27 2.70
N LEU A 19 -3.58 8.62 2.35
CA LEU A 19 -4.43 7.91 3.33
C LEU A 19 -3.67 6.75 4.00
N SER A 20 -2.86 6.02 3.23
CA SER A 20 -2.00 4.94 3.74
C SER A 20 -0.98 5.45 4.78
N LEU A 21 -0.39 6.62 4.55
CA LEU A 21 0.53 7.25 5.48
C LEU A 21 -0.18 7.77 6.74
N GLN A 22 -1.39 8.31 6.60
CA GLN A 22 -2.18 8.86 7.71
C GLN A 22 -2.75 7.76 8.63
N VAL A 23 -3.39 6.73 8.07
CA VAL A 23 -3.97 5.60 8.83
C VAL A 23 -2.90 4.88 9.65
N ALA A 24 -1.66 4.94 9.18
CA ALA A 24 -0.55 4.23 9.78
C ALA A 24 0.35 5.14 10.64
N ALA A 25 0.05 6.43 10.77
CA ALA A 25 0.94 7.44 11.36
C ALA A 25 1.36 7.13 12.82
N ASP A 26 0.49 6.46 13.58
CA ASP A 26 0.72 6.03 14.97
C ASP A 26 1.18 4.55 15.08
N LYS A 27 1.29 3.84 13.96
CA LYS A 27 1.62 2.40 13.90
C LYS A 27 3.11 2.16 13.63
N SER A 28 3.61 1.03 14.13
CA SER A 28 4.95 0.52 13.81
C SER A 28 5.08 0.20 12.33
N MET A 29 6.28 0.27 11.76
CA MET A 29 6.55 -0.01 10.34
C MET A 29 5.98 -1.36 9.88
N THR A 30 6.09 -2.39 10.73
CA THR A 30 5.50 -3.72 10.49
C THR A 30 4.00 -3.64 10.32
N GLU A 31 3.30 -2.97 11.24
CA GLU A 31 1.86 -2.90 11.23
C GLU A 31 1.34 -2.05 10.06
N ARG A 32 2.07 -0.98 9.68
CA ARG A 32 1.78 -0.22 8.45
C ARG A 32 1.80 -1.14 7.23
N ALA A 33 2.89 -1.91 7.06
CA ALA A 33 3.05 -2.80 5.92
C ALA A 33 1.95 -3.88 5.87
N ARG A 34 1.57 -4.43 7.03
CA ARG A 34 0.50 -5.45 7.13
C ARG A 34 -0.88 -4.89 6.81
N LEU A 35 -1.23 -3.71 7.32
CA LEU A 35 -2.50 -3.05 7.00
C LEU A 35 -2.65 -2.81 5.49
N LEU A 36 -1.59 -2.31 4.84
CA LEU A 36 -1.60 -2.10 3.40
C LEU A 36 -1.68 -3.40 2.61
N LYS A 37 -1.02 -4.47 3.09
CA LYS A 37 -1.13 -5.81 2.50
C LYS A 37 -2.55 -6.36 2.58
N VAL A 38 -3.22 -6.17 3.73
CA VAL A 38 -4.61 -6.56 3.94
C VAL A 38 -5.57 -5.74 3.08
N ALA A 39 -5.29 -4.45 2.88
CA ALA A 39 -6.01 -3.57 1.97
C ALA A 39 -5.84 -3.95 0.48
N GLY A 40 -4.98 -4.93 0.19
CA GLY A 40 -4.84 -5.51 -1.14
C GLY A 40 -3.72 -4.90 -1.98
N LEU A 41 -2.87 -4.03 -1.42
CA LEU A 41 -1.72 -3.51 -2.14
C LEU A 41 -0.64 -4.61 -2.30
N ASP A 42 0.09 -4.57 -3.41
CA ASP A 42 1.24 -5.45 -3.64
C ASP A 42 2.50 -4.93 -2.93
N ASN A 43 3.53 -5.77 -2.84
CA ASN A 43 4.74 -5.44 -2.09
C ASN A 43 5.52 -4.27 -2.73
N ALA A 44 5.42 -4.05 -4.04
CA ALA A 44 6.12 -2.98 -4.74
C ALA A 44 5.47 -1.62 -4.44
N THR A 45 4.13 -1.58 -4.45
CA THR A 45 3.34 -0.40 -4.11
C THR A 45 3.56 -0.02 -2.65
N ILE A 46 3.51 -1.00 -1.73
CA ILE A 46 3.78 -0.76 -0.30
C ILE A 46 5.21 -0.27 -0.08
N ALA A 47 6.20 -0.85 -0.77
CA ALA A 47 7.59 -0.41 -0.69
C ALA A 47 7.75 1.05 -1.14
N SER A 48 7.06 1.45 -2.22
CA SER A 48 7.01 2.82 -2.68
C SER A 48 6.35 3.77 -1.68
N VAL A 49 5.21 3.39 -1.10
CA VAL A 49 4.47 4.21 -0.12
C VAL A 49 5.27 4.42 1.16
N LEU A 50 5.89 3.36 1.68
CA LEU A 50 6.64 3.38 2.94
C LEU A 50 8.12 3.74 2.76
N ASN A 51 8.52 4.10 1.53
CA ASN A 51 9.90 4.45 1.16
C ASN A 51 10.93 3.42 1.67
N THR A 52 10.72 2.15 1.34
CA THR A 52 11.58 1.04 1.77
C THR A 52 11.75 0.00 0.66
N SER A 53 12.51 -1.06 0.92
CA SER A 53 12.75 -2.12 -0.07
C SER A 53 11.60 -3.13 -0.13
N ILE A 54 11.36 -3.71 -1.31
CA ILE A 54 10.42 -4.83 -1.49
C ILE A 54 10.78 -6.01 -0.58
N LYS A 55 12.09 -6.26 -0.38
CA LYS A 55 12.59 -7.30 0.52
C LYS A 55 12.16 -7.04 1.96
N SER A 56 12.29 -5.80 2.43
CA SER A 56 11.81 -5.39 3.76
C SER A 56 10.31 -5.63 3.89
N ILE A 57 9.51 -5.22 2.90
CA ILE A 57 8.06 -5.46 2.92
C ILE A 57 7.73 -6.95 2.94
N SER A 58 8.45 -7.78 2.18
CA SER A 58 8.25 -9.24 2.17
C SER A 58 8.44 -9.84 3.57
N VAL A 59 9.47 -9.39 4.29
CA VAL A 59 9.71 -9.80 5.68
C VAL A 59 8.60 -9.29 6.62
N LEU A 60 8.27 -8.00 6.54
CA LEU A 60 7.28 -7.37 7.44
C LEU A 60 5.85 -7.90 7.24
N THR A 61 5.52 -8.33 6.01
CA THR A 61 4.22 -8.88 5.64
C THR A 61 4.19 -10.41 5.61
N SER A 62 5.28 -11.06 6.03
CA SER A 62 5.34 -12.52 6.13
C SER A 62 4.19 -13.05 7.00
N GLY A 63 3.50 -14.07 6.51
CA GLY A 63 2.34 -14.67 7.20
C GLY A 63 1.00 -13.94 6.99
N VAL A 64 0.97 -12.74 6.41
CA VAL A 64 -0.30 -12.05 6.08
C VAL A 64 -0.86 -12.60 4.78
N LYS A 65 -1.90 -13.45 4.87
CA LYS A 65 -2.68 -13.89 3.71
C LYS A 65 -3.73 -12.83 3.37
N ARG A 66 -3.81 -12.43 2.10
CA ARG A 66 -4.89 -11.57 1.59
C ARG A 66 -6.20 -12.30 1.89
N LYS A 67 -7.11 -11.70 2.66
CA LYS A 67 -8.51 -12.16 2.72
C LYS A 67 -9.11 -11.87 1.35
N ILE A 68 -9.05 -12.86 0.46
CA ILE A 68 -9.86 -12.85 -0.75
C ILE A 68 -11.30 -12.95 -0.23
N LYS A 69 -12.03 -11.83 -0.22
CA LYS A 69 -13.48 -11.86 -0.09
C LYS A 69 -13.98 -12.51 -1.39
N ASN A 70 -14.54 -13.72 -1.27
CA ASN A 70 -15.45 -14.27 -2.27
C ASN A 70 -16.69 -13.39 -2.36
#